data_AF-A0A954YZI9-F1
#
_entry.id   AF-A0A954YZI9-F1
#
_cell.length_a   1.000
_cell.length_b   1.000
_cell.length_c   1.000
_cell.angle_alpha   90.00
_cell.angle_beta   90.00
_cell.angle_gamma   90.00
#
_symmetry.space_group_name_H-M   'P 1'
#
loop_
_entity.id
_entity.type
_entity.pdbx_description
1 polymer ?
#
loop_
_entity_poly.entity_id
_entity_poly.type
_entity_poly.pdbx_seq_one_letter_code
_entity_poly.pdbx_strand_id
1 'polypeptide(L)'
;MRILCSIGILLASALMGAAPGPPSDPTSRAASQPTTRSATGNKVRRLIARLGHERYQIRETAQRDLKALGDAALPELAIAISHENPEIARRAQTLLRRPNDPRLRMEVVRRLIATTNPALVEKGVYMLFEDPIADYARFRELTDNASGLERAMFKPICDQLGQWRRMTELFESRQAMLINDKPEAATHERNQHADSYYYQADAAYYQALDAILDFREASAAGLTTTRPAPEPGRPLTTQPAGG
;
A
#
# COMPACT_ATOMS: atom_id res chain seq x y z
N MET A 1 4.86 11.99 -48.92
CA MET A 1 5.06 10.80 -49.76
C MET A 1 4.29 9.65 -49.12
N ARG A 2 3.18 9.24 -49.75
CA ARG A 2 2.22 8.23 -49.26
C ARG A 2 2.65 6.86 -49.78
N ILE A 3 2.72 5.83 -48.92
CA ILE A 3 2.79 4.44 -49.37
C ILE A 3 1.72 3.65 -48.62
N LEU A 4 0.63 3.36 -49.34
CA LEU A 4 -0.33 2.30 -49.06
C LEU A 4 0.29 0.96 -49.51
N CYS A 5 0.03 -0.14 -48.78
CA CYS A 5 0.08 -1.50 -49.31
C CYS A 5 -0.85 -2.37 -48.44
N SER A 6 -2.08 -2.64 -48.90
CA SER A 6 -2.50 -3.92 -49.54
C SER A 6 -2.59 -5.06 -48.52
N ILE A 7 -3.74 -5.30 -47.88
CA ILE A 7 -4.85 -6.18 -48.31
C ILE A 7 -4.36 -7.46 -49.01
N GLY A 8 -4.42 -8.57 -48.29
CA GLY A 8 -4.36 -9.93 -48.81
C GLY A 8 -5.24 -10.83 -47.96
N ILE A 9 -6.50 -10.99 -48.40
CA ILE A 9 -7.44 -11.99 -47.90
C ILE A 9 -7.17 -13.28 -48.67
N LEU A 10 -7.00 -14.40 -47.96
CA LEU A 10 -7.14 -15.74 -48.54
C LEU A 10 -7.91 -16.62 -47.57
N LEU A 11 -9.18 -16.84 -47.93
CA LEU A 11 -10.02 -17.91 -47.42
C LEU A 11 -9.48 -19.25 -47.95
N ALA A 12 -9.29 -20.22 -47.05
CA ALA A 12 -9.28 -21.63 -47.39
C ALA A 12 -10.07 -22.39 -46.34
N SER A 13 -11.28 -22.78 -46.71
CA SER A 13 -12.11 -23.73 -45.99
C SER A 13 -11.59 -25.15 -46.22
N ALA A 14 -11.40 -25.92 -45.16
CA ALA A 14 -11.32 -27.37 -45.23
C ALA A 14 -12.12 -27.97 -44.07
N LEU A 15 -13.25 -28.59 -44.42
CA LEU A 15 -14.01 -29.49 -43.57
C LEU A 15 -13.24 -30.81 -43.43
N MET A 16 -12.91 -31.23 -42.20
CA MET A 16 -12.50 -32.61 -41.92
C MET A 16 -13.13 -33.10 -40.59
N GLY A 17 -14.04 -34.06 -40.75
CA GLY A 17 -14.34 -35.22 -39.90
C GLY A 17 -14.28 -35.09 -38.38
N ALA A 18 -15.45 -34.95 -37.75
CA ALA A 18 -15.64 -35.27 -36.34
C ALA A 18 -16.10 -36.73 -36.19
N ALA A 19 -15.28 -37.57 -35.54
CA ALA A 19 -15.67 -38.87 -35.01
C ALA A 19 -16.01 -38.73 -33.51
N PRO A 20 -17.11 -39.32 -33.00
CA PRO A 20 -17.43 -39.29 -31.57
C PRO A 20 -16.56 -40.30 -30.81
N GLY A 21 -15.57 -39.79 -30.08
CA GLY A 21 -14.82 -40.56 -29.08
C GLY A 21 -15.63 -40.76 -27.79
N PRO A 22 -15.36 -41.82 -27.01
CA PRO A 22 -16.08 -42.15 -25.78
C PRO A 22 -15.90 -41.09 -24.67
N PRO A 23 -16.84 -41.00 -23.72
CA PRO A 23 -16.82 -40.00 -22.66
C PRO A 23 -15.56 -40.18 -21.79
N SER A 24 -14.70 -39.17 -21.82
CA SER A 24 -13.60 -39.04 -20.86
C SER A 24 -14.16 -38.43 -19.58
N ASP A 25 -14.11 -39.19 -18.49
CA ASP A 25 -14.49 -38.74 -17.15
C ASP A 25 -13.73 -37.45 -16.76
N PRO A 26 -14.42 -36.46 -16.18
CA PRO A 26 -13.80 -35.24 -15.69
C PRO A 26 -13.25 -35.50 -14.27
N THR A 27 -12.16 -36.25 -14.14
CA THR A 27 -11.52 -36.44 -12.83
C THR A 27 -10.04 -36.07 -12.87
N SER A 28 -9.67 -35.21 -11.93
CA SER A 28 -8.31 -34.85 -11.55
C SER A 28 -7.62 -33.79 -12.40
N ARG A 29 -8.25 -32.61 -12.45
CA ARG A 29 -7.51 -31.35 -12.46
C ARG A 29 -6.72 -31.27 -11.14
N ALA A 30 -5.51 -31.82 -11.17
CA ALA A 30 -4.58 -31.78 -10.05
C ALA A 30 -4.40 -30.33 -9.58
N ALA A 31 -4.78 -30.11 -8.33
CA ALA A 31 -4.64 -28.88 -7.60
C ALA A 31 -3.16 -28.54 -7.36
N SER A 32 -2.50 -27.98 -8.36
CA SER A 32 -1.11 -27.54 -8.27
C SER A 32 -1.05 -26.04 -7.99
N GLN A 33 -1.42 -25.57 -6.79
CA GLN A 33 -1.07 -24.21 -6.34
C GLN A 33 -1.16 -23.80 -4.85
N PRO A 34 -1.32 -24.68 -3.83
CA PRO A 34 -1.16 -24.24 -2.42
C PRO A 34 0.27 -24.33 -1.85
N THR A 35 1.18 -25.10 -2.45
CA THR A 35 2.47 -25.45 -1.81
C THR A 35 3.56 -24.40 -1.92
N THR A 36 3.59 -23.60 -2.99
CA THR A 36 4.69 -22.66 -3.26
C THR A 36 4.68 -21.43 -2.36
N ARG A 37 3.51 -20.89 -2.00
CA ARG A 37 3.40 -19.71 -1.11
C ARG A 37 3.85 -20.03 0.32
N SER A 38 3.50 -21.22 0.81
CA SER A 38 3.90 -21.70 2.14
C SER A 38 5.41 -21.99 2.22
N ALA A 39 5.99 -22.58 1.16
CA ALA A 39 7.41 -22.86 1.10
C ALA A 39 8.26 -21.57 1.12
N THR A 40 7.85 -20.55 0.37
CA THR A 40 8.51 -19.23 0.36
C THR A 40 8.40 -18.54 1.72
N GLY A 41 7.22 -18.51 2.35
CA GLY A 41 7.05 -17.94 3.69
C GLY A 41 7.93 -18.62 4.74
N ASN A 42 8.01 -19.95 4.72
CA ASN A 42 8.91 -20.71 5.60
C ASN A 42 10.39 -20.39 5.36
N LYS A 43 10.80 -20.20 4.10
CA LYS A 43 12.17 -19.78 3.77
C LYS A 43 12.47 -18.38 4.33
N VAL A 44 11.55 -17.43 4.14
CA VAL A 44 11.71 -16.04 4.62
C VAL A 44 11.85 -16.02 6.15
N ARG A 45 10.98 -16.71 6.89
CA ARG A 45 11.04 -16.76 8.36
C ARG A 45 12.36 -17.33 8.88
N ARG A 46 12.89 -18.38 8.25
CA ARG A 46 14.23 -18.91 8.62
C ARG A 46 15.34 -17.89 8.37
N LEU A 47 15.26 -17.12 7.29
CA LEU A 47 16.24 -16.06 7.02
C LEU A 47 16.10 -14.92 8.04
N ILE A 48 14.88 -14.53 8.41
CA ILE A 48 14.63 -13.52 9.45
C ILE A 48 15.23 -13.95 10.79
N ALA A 49 15.04 -15.21 11.21
CA ALA A 49 15.67 -15.72 12.43
C ALA A 49 17.21 -15.61 12.39
N ARG A 50 17.82 -15.83 11.22
CA ARG A 50 19.27 -15.70 11.01
C ARG A 50 19.77 -14.26 11.05
N LEU A 51 18.90 -13.25 10.94
CA LEU A 51 19.28 -11.85 11.19
C LEU A 51 19.69 -11.61 12.64
N GLY A 52 19.23 -12.41 13.59
CA GLY A 52 19.59 -12.30 15.00
C GLY A 52 20.80 -13.14 15.41
N HIS A 53 21.48 -13.78 14.44
CA HIS A 53 22.57 -14.71 14.74
C HIS A 53 23.82 -13.98 15.28
N GLU A 54 24.53 -14.56 16.26
CA GLU A 54 25.70 -13.96 16.91
C GLU A 54 26.85 -13.64 15.91
N ARG A 55 27.14 -14.57 15.01
CA ARG A 55 28.13 -14.39 13.93
C ARG A 55 27.65 -13.40 12.87
N TYR A 56 28.40 -12.33 12.67
CA TYR A 56 28.11 -11.25 11.70
C TYR A 56 27.93 -11.78 10.26
N GLN A 57 28.77 -12.72 9.81
CA GLN A 57 28.72 -13.26 8.46
C GLN A 57 27.38 -13.96 8.15
N ILE A 58 26.76 -14.57 9.18
CA ILE A 58 25.44 -15.22 9.03
C ILE A 58 24.35 -14.15 8.88
N ARG A 59 24.42 -13.05 9.65
CA ARG A 59 23.48 -11.92 9.52
C ARG A 59 23.56 -11.29 8.14
N GLU A 60 24.77 -11.01 7.65
CA GLU A 60 24.98 -10.41 6.32
C GLU A 60 24.50 -11.31 5.19
N THR A 61 24.72 -12.62 5.31
CA THR A 61 24.22 -13.57 4.32
C THR A 61 22.69 -13.62 4.33
N ALA A 62 22.07 -13.69 5.51
CA ALA A 62 20.61 -13.66 5.63
C ALA A 62 20.02 -12.36 5.06
N GLN A 63 20.66 -11.21 5.32
CA GLN A 63 20.22 -9.92 4.79
C GLN A 63 20.29 -9.88 3.25
N ARG A 64 21.38 -10.36 2.65
CA ARG A 64 21.51 -10.46 1.18
C ARG A 64 20.46 -11.40 0.59
N ASP A 65 20.26 -12.56 1.21
CA ASP A 65 19.27 -13.54 0.76
C ASP A 65 17.84 -12.98 0.83
N LEU A 66 17.49 -12.25 1.91
CA LEU A 66 16.20 -11.57 2.03
C LEU A 66 16.03 -10.47 0.98
N LYS A 67 17.07 -9.68 0.71
CA LYS A 67 17.05 -8.66 -0.35
C LYS A 67 16.81 -9.29 -1.73
N ALA A 68 17.44 -10.43 -2.00
CA ALA A 68 17.28 -11.15 -3.27
C ALA A 68 15.85 -11.70 -3.48
N LEU A 69 15.09 -11.95 -2.40
CA LEU A 69 13.69 -12.38 -2.49
C LEU A 69 12.73 -11.24 -2.87
N GLY A 70 13.16 -9.97 -2.73
CA GLY A 70 12.36 -8.82 -3.13
C GLY A 70 11.03 -8.72 -2.39
N ASP A 71 9.95 -8.44 -3.13
CA ASP A 71 8.61 -8.19 -2.57
C ASP A 71 8.06 -9.40 -1.80
N ALA A 72 8.49 -10.62 -2.15
CA ALA A 72 8.06 -11.85 -1.48
C ALA A 72 8.49 -11.93 -0.01
N ALA A 73 9.51 -11.16 0.40
CA ALA A 73 9.96 -11.10 1.80
C ALA A 73 9.24 -10.02 2.62
N LEU A 74 8.61 -9.03 1.98
CA LEU A 74 8.08 -7.83 2.65
C LEU A 74 6.97 -8.11 3.68
N PRO A 75 6.02 -9.04 3.47
CA PRO A 75 5.01 -9.33 4.49
C PRO A 75 5.61 -9.79 5.83
N GLU A 76 6.57 -10.73 5.77
CA GLU A 76 7.22 -11.27 6.97
C GLU A 76 8.21 -10.26 7.58
N LEU A 77 8.90 -9.47 6.74
CA LEU A 77 9.74 -8.37 7.23
C LEU A 77 8.92 -7.29 7.96
N ALA A 78 7.71 -6.99 7.49
CA ALA A 78 6.81 -6.03 8.12
C ALA A 78 6.26 -6.53 9.46
N ILE A 79 6.24 -7.85 9.70
CA ILE A 79 5.98 -8.42 11.03
C ILE A 79 7.23 -8.29 11.90
N ALA A 80 8.41 -8.56 11.33
CA ALA A 80 9.67 -8.59 12.06
C ALA A 80 10.17 -7.21 12.53
N ILE A 81 9.60 -6.08 12.08
CA ILE A 81 9.99 -4.73 12.54
C ILE A 81 9.77 -4.51 14.05
N SER A 82 8.88 -5.29 14.65
CA SER A 82 8.53 -5.27 16.08
C SER A 82 9.04 -6.52 16.80
N HIS A 83 10.04 -7.20 16.24
CA HIS A 83 10.62 -8.41 16.84
C HIS A 83 11.31 -8.09 18.18
N GLU A 84 11.21 -9.00 19.16
CA GLU A 84 11.80 -8.85 20.50
C GLU A 84 13.33 -8.66 20.48
N ASN A 85 14.02 -9.40 19.59
CA ASN A 85 15.43 -9.19 19.32
C ASN A 85 15.63 -7.87 18.53
N PRO A 86 16.31 -6.86 19.11
CA PRO A 86 16.47 -5.55 18.49
C PRO A 86 17.32 -5.58 17.21
N GLU A 87 18.25 -6.53 17.07
CA GLU A 87 19.05 -6.68 15.83
C GLU A 87 18.17 -7.17 14.68
N ILE A 88 17.22 -8.09 14.94
CA ILE A 88 16.24 -8.54 13.94
C ILE A 88 15.34 -7.38 13.54
N ALA A 89 14.76 -6.68 14.53
CA ALA A 89 13.88 -5.54 14.28
C ALA A 89 14.57 -4.46 13.43
N ARG A 90 15.76 -4.02 13.86
CA ARG A 90 16.55 -3.01 13.15
C ARG A 90 16.87 -3.43 11.72
N ARG A 91 17.33 -4.66 11.49
CA ARG A 91 17.63 -5.14 10.13
C ARG A 91 16.38 -5.30 9.28
N ALA A 92 15.28 -5.79 9.83
CA ALA A 92 14.00 -5.86 9.13
C ALA A 92 13.57 -4.46 8.64
N GLN A 93 13.69 -3.44 9.50
CA GLN A 93 13.40 -2.06 9.13
C GLN A 93 14.29 -1.54 7.97
N THR A 94 15.58 -1.89 7.95
CA THR A 94 16.48 -1.52 6.83
C THR A 94 16.16 -2.24 5.53
N LEU A 95 15.57 -3.44 5.60
CA LEU A 95 15.20 -4.24 4.44
C LEU A 95 13.83 -3.88 3.86
N LEU A 96 12.95 -3.26 4.66
CA LEU A 96 11.67 -2.77 4.18
C LEU A 96 11.88 -1.65 3.16
N ARG A 97 11.31 -1.88 1.98
CA ARG A 97 11.18 -0.90 0.90
C ARG A 97 9.72 -0.82 0.48
N ARG A 98 9.38 0.19 -0.30
CA ARG A 98 8.04 0.33 -0.86
C ARG A 98 7.73 -0.85 -1.79
N PRO A 99 6.67 -1.63 -1.53
CA PRO A 99 6.26 -2.70 -2.43
C PRO A 99 5.75 -2.14 -3.76
N ASN A 100 5.90 -2.90 -4.85
CA ASN A 100 5.34 -2.52 -6.15
C ASN A 100 3.85 -2.84 -6.24
N ASP A 101 3.42 -3.95 -5.62
CA ASP A 101 2.00 -4.32 -5.53
C ASP A 101 1.28 -3.37 -4.56
N PRO A 102 0.27 -2.60 -5.02
CA PRO A 102 -0.48 -1.68 -4.17
C PRO A 102 -1.15 -2.36 -2.97
N ARG A 103 -1.58 -3.63 -3.10
CA ARG A 103 -2.22 -4.35 -1.98
C ARG A 103 -1.20 -4.63 -0.88
N LEU A 104 -0.04 -5.16 -1.25
CA LEU A 104 1.06 -5.40 -0.32
C LEU A 104 1.57 -4.08 0.30
N ARG A 105 1.64 -3.00 -0.48
CA ARG A 105 2.00 -1.67 0.02
C ARG A 105 1.08 -1.21 1.14
N MET A 106 -0.24 -1.36 1.01
CA MET A 106 -1.18 -1.01 2.09
C MET A 106 -0.98 -1.88 3.34
N GLU A 107 -0.69 -3.17 3.18
CA GLU A 107 -0.41 -4.03 4.34
C GLU A 107 0.84 -3.57 5.10
N VAL A 108 1.93 -3.28 4.37
CA VAL A 108 3.18 -2.78 4.97
C VAL A 108 2.97 -1.43 5.64
N VAL A 109 2.33 -0.48 4.95
CA VAL A 109 2.04 0.86 5.48
C VAL A 109 1.19 0.79 6.74
N ARG A 110 0.12 -0.02 6.75
CA ARG A 110 -0.73 -0.21 7.93
C ARG A 110 0.10 -0.66 9.12
N ARG A 111 0.95 -1.68 8.93
CA ARG A 111 1.81 -2.22 10.00
C ARG A 111 2.78 -1.19 10.53
N LEU A 112 3.44 -0.44 9.64
CA LEU A 112 4.39 0.61 10.00
C LEU A 112 3.75 1.69 10.87
N ILE A 113 2.61 2.24 10.43
CA ILE A 113 1.89 3.29 11.16
C ILE A 113 1.31 2.75 12.48
N ALA A 114 0.77 1.53 12.49
CA ALA A 114 0.18 0.91 13.68
C ALA A 114 1.19 0.65 14.82
N THR A 115 2.50 0.67 14.56
CA THR A 115 3.51 0.46 15.61
C THR A 115 3.56 1.58 16.66
N THR A 116 3.06 2.78 16.33
CA THR A 116 3.23 4.03 17.12
C THR A 116 4.69 4.45 17.36
N ASN A 117 5.66 3.75 16.75
CA ASN A 117 7.06 4.16 16.77
C ASN A 117 7.24 5.31 15.78
N PRO A 118 7.73 6.49 16.19
CA PRO A 118 7.79 7.67 15.33
C PRO A 118 8.52 7.43 14.00
N ALA A 119 9.67 6.76 14.01
CA ALA A 119 10.45 6.48 12.80
C ALA A 119 9.74 5.51 11.83
N LEU A 120 8.92 4.59 12.34
CA LEU A 120 8.14 3.67 11.52
C LEU A 120 6.87 4.33 10.98
N VAL A 121 6.23 5.17 11.78
CA VAL A 121 5.09 5.98 11.34
C VAL A 121 5.53 6.89 10.20
N GLU A 122 6.62 7.65 10.39
CA GLU A 122 7.23 8.49 9.36
C GLU A 122 7.46 7.70 8.07
N LYS A 123 8.18 6.57 8.15
CA LYS A 123 8.46 5.72 6.99
C LYS A 123 7.17 5.24 6.28
N GLY A 124 6.13 4.88 7.03
CA GLY A 124 4.85 4.45 6.48
C GLY A 124 4.10 5.59 5.78
N VAL A 125 4.12 6.79 6.36
CA VAL A 125 3.53 8.01 5.76
C VAL A 125 4.25 8.34 4.46
N TYR A 126 5.57 8.43 4.47
CA TYR A 126 6.36 8.73 3.28
C TYR A 126 6.07 7.76 2.12
N MET A 127 5.96 6.45 2.40
CA MET A 127 5.60 5.46 1.37
C MET A 127 4.26 5.72 0.66
N LEU A 128 3.28 6.35 1.33
CA LEU A 128 1.98 6.72 0.74
C LEU A 128 2.07 7.93 -0.17
N PHE A 129 2.88 8.92 0.24
CA PHE A 129 2.95 10.19 -0.47
C PHE A 129 3.82 10.10 -1.74
N GLU A 130 4.60 9.02 -1.91
CA GLU A 130 5.38 8.77 -3.12
C GLU A 130 4.50 8.61 -4.38
N ASP A 131 3.26 8.14 -4.25
CA ASP A 131 2.28 8.09 -5.35
C ASP A 131 0.86 8.31 -4.79
N PRO A 132 0.48 9.57 -4.54
CA PRO A 132 -0.79 9.87 -3.88
C PRO A 132 -1.99 9.49 -4.76
N ILE A 133 -1.83 9.46 -6.07
CA ILE A 133 -2.89 9.07 -7.01
C ILE A 133 -3.17 7.57 -6.88
N ALA A 134 -2.13 6.72 -6.89
CA ALA A 134 -2.31 5.28 -6.81
C ALA A 134 -2.74 4.78 -5.42
N ASP A 135 -2.27 5.45 -4.36
CA ASP A 135 -2.40 4.95 -2.99
C ASP A 135 -3.62 5.53 -2.24
N TYR A 136 -4.11 6.74 -2.60
CA TYR A 136 -5.20 7.42 -1.87
C TYR A 136 -6.47 6.59 -1.72
N ALA A 137 -7.00 6.01 -2.81
CA ALA A 137 -8.28 5.30 -2.75
C ALA A 137 -8.25 4.11 -1.79
N ARG A 138 -7.14 3.37 -1.77
CA ARG A 138 -6.97 2.20 -0.90
C ARG A 138 -6.69 2.60 0.55
N PHE A 139 -5.89 3.65 0.75
CA PHE A 139 -5.63 4.13 2.09
C PHE A 139 -6.89 4.74 2.73
N ARG A 140 -7.75 5.39 1.93
CA ARG A 140 -9.08 5.83 2.36
C ARG A 140 -9.96 4.66 2.79
N GLU A 141 -10.06 3.61 2.00
CA GLU A 141 -10.80 2.40 2.36
C GLU A 141 -10.26 1.77 3.66
N LEU A 142 -8.94 1.70 3.82
CA LEU A 142 -8.29 1.25 5.05
C LEU A 142 -8.67 2.13 6.25
N THR A 143 -8.70 3.45 6.05
CA THR A 143 -9.06 4.44 7.09
C THR A 143 -10.52 4.34 7.49
N ASP A 144 -11.43 4.18 6.53
CA ASP A 144 -12.86 4.07 6.76
C ASP A 144 -13.21 2.82 7.59
N ASN A 145 -12.46 1.73 7.36
CA ASN A 145 -12.58 0.45 8.07
C ASN A 145 -11.80 0.40 9.41
N ALA A 146 -10.95 1.38 9.70
CA ALA A 146 -10.18 1.43 10.94
C ALA A 146 -11.05 1.87 12.13
N SER A 147 -10.62 1.48 13.33
CA SER A 147 -11.25 1.86 14.60
C SER A 147 -10.22 2.19 15.68
N GLY A 148 -10.67 2.81 16.78
CA GLY A 148 -9.81 3.16 17.91
C GLY A 148 -8.59 4.00 17.51
N LEU A 149 -7.43 3.62 18.02
CA LEU A 149 -6.16 4.31 17.77
C LEU A 149 -5.76 4.28 16.28
N GLU A 150 -5.99 3.17 15.57
CA GLU A 150 -5.69 3.11 14.13
C GLU A 150 -6.44 4.19 13.36
N ARG A 151 -7.75 4.36 13.64
CA ARG A 151 -8.56 5.39 12.98
C ARG A 151 -8.09 6.81 13.33
N ALA A 152 -7.76 7.05 14.60
CA ALA A 152 -7.25 8.33 15.05
C ALA A 152 -5.97 8.72 14.28
N MET A 153 -5.06 7.77 14.09
CA MET A 153 -3.83 7.98 13.32
C MET A 153 -4.07 8.11 11.81
N PHE A 154 -4.88 7.23 11.22
CA PHE A 154 -5.03 7.17 9.76
C PHE A 154 -5.81 8.36 9.20
N LYS A 155 -6.75 8.92 9.98
CA LYS A 155 -7.58 10.03 9.51
C LYS A 155 -6.77 11.26 9.04
N PRO A 156 -5.90 11.89 9.85
CA PRO A 156 -5.13 13.05 9.40
C PRO A 156 -4.25 12.72 8.19
N ILE A 157 -3.62 11.53 8.18
CA ILE A 157 -2.80 11.06 7.05
C ILE A 157 -3.65 10.98 5.78
N CYS A 158 -4.85 10.42 5.85
CA CYS A 158 -5.76 10.27 4.71
C CYS A 158 -6.26 11.64 4.20
N ASP A 159 -6.56 12.57 5.11
CA ASP A 159 -6.99 13.92 4.75
C ASP A 159 -5.88 14.66 3.99
N GLN A 160 -4.64 14.60 4.50
CA GLN A 160 -3.47 15.22 3.89
C GLN A 160 -3.10 14.55 2.55
N LEU A 161 -3.16 13.21 2.48
CA LEU A 161 -2.93 12.46 1.24
C LEU A 161 -3.96 12.83 0.16
N GLY A 162 -5.22 13.06 0.57
CA GLY A 162 -6.27 13.54 -0.33
C GLY A 162 -6.05 14.95 -0.83
N GLN A 163 -5.49 15.85 -0.01
CA GLN A 163 -5.06 17.18 -0.46
C GLN A 163 -3.92 17.08 -1.46
N TRP A 164 -2.88 16.28 -1.14
CA TRP A 164 -1.73 16.09 -2.01
C TRP A 164 -2.11 15.51 -3.36
N ARG A 165 -2.97 14.47 -3.39
CA ARG A 165 -3.54 13.92 -4.62
C ARG A 165 -4.14 15.00 -5.53
N ARG A 166 -4.98 15.89 -4.99
CA ARG A 166 -5.60 16.96 -5.79
C ARG A 166 -4.56 17.93 -6.35
N MET A 167 -3.53 18.26 -5.57
CA MET A 167 -2.43 19.11 -6.04
C MET A 167 -1.62 18.43 -7.15
N THR A 168 -1.34 17.13 -7.03
CA THR A 168 -0.65 16.34 -8.07
C THR A 168 -1.48 16.26 -9.35
N GLU A 169 -2.79 16.00 -9.26
CA GLU A 169 -3.68 15.97 -10.44
C GLU A 169 -3.70 17.32 -11.18
N LEU A 170 -3.78 18.44 -10.44
CA LEU A 170 -3.70 19.78 -11.01
C LEU A 170 -2.34 20.08 -11.64
N PHE A 171 -1.26 19.66 -10.97
CA PHE A 171 0.09 19.78 -11.48
C PHE A 171 0.28 19.02 -12.79
N GLU A 172 -0.14 17.74 -12.86
CA GLU A 172 -0.03 16.93 -14.08
C GLU A 172 -0.80 17.54 -15.25
N SER A 173 -2.01 18.06 -15.00
CA SER A 173 -2.82 18.76 -16.00
C SER A 173 -2.11 19.99 -16.56
N ARG A 174 -1.53 20.83 -15.68
CA ARG A 174 -0.77 22.03 -16.07
C ARG A 174 0.54 21.67 -16.78
N GLN A 175 1.24 20.66 -16.29
CA GLN A 175 2.51 20.20 -16.82
C GLN A 175 2.38 19.72 -18.27
N ALA A 176 1.28 19.03 -18.60
CA ALA A 176 0.99 18.59 -19.96
C ALA A 176 0.87 19.76 -20.96
N MET A 177 0.38 20.92 -20.52
CA MET A 177 0.33 22.13 -21.34
C MET A 177 1.71 22.76 -21.50
N LEU A 178 2.47 22.87 -20.42
CA LEU A 178 3.77 23.55 -20.40
C LEU A 178 4.87 22.84 -21.18
N ILE A 179 4.84 21.50 -21.29
CA ILE A 179 5.90 20.74 -21.99
C ILE A 179 6.03 21.17 -23.46
N ASN A 180 4.92 21.52 -24.11
CA ASN A 180 4.94 21.92 -25.52
C ASN A 180 5.29 23.42 -25.68
N ASP A 181 4.85 24.26 -24.76
CA ASP A 181 4.99 25.72 -24.90
C ASP A 181 6.29 26.25 -24.29
N LYS A 182 6.72 25.71 -23.13
CA LYS A 182 7.81 26.23 -22.28
C LYS A 182 8.52 25.10 -21.50
N PRO A 183 9.37 24.30 -22.15
CA PRO A 183 9.98 23.10 -21.55
C PRO A 183 10.89 23.38 -20.34
N GLU A 184 11.56 24.53 -20.29
CA GLU A 184 12.38 24.94 -19.14
C GLU A 184 11.51 25.24 -17.91
N ALA A 185 10.42 25.98 -18.10
CA ALA A 185 9.45 26.25 -17.03
C ALA A 185 8.81 24.94 -16.53
N ALA A 186 8.47 24.03 -17.43
CA ALA A 186 7.97 22.70 -17.08
C ALA A 186 8.97 21.91 -16.22
N THR A 187 10.28 21.99 -16.52
CA THR A 187 11.32 21.34 -15.71
C THR A 187 11.43 21.96 -14.33
N HIS A 188 11.38 23.28 -14.24
CA HIS A 188 11.41 23.99 -12.97
C HIS A 188 10.21 23.66 -12.07
N GLU A 189 8.98 23.68 -12.62
CA GLU A 189 7.77 23.32 -11.87
C GLU A 189 7.80 21.86 -11.39
N ARG A 190 8.34 20.94 -12.20
CA ARG A 190 8.51 19.53 -11.79
C ARG A 190 9.41 19.40 -10.56
N ASN A 191 10.52 20.12 -10.52
CA ASN A 191 11.42 20.07 -9.37
C ASN A 191 10.75 20.66 -8.12
N GLN A 192 10.05 21.80 -8.24
CA GLN A 192 9.29 22.38 -7.12
C GLN A 192 8.19 21.43 -6.60
N HIS A 193 7.49 20.74 -7.50
CA HIS A 193 6.49 19.75 -7.11
C HIS A 193 7.12 18.56 -6.40
N ALA A 194 8.28 18.07 -6.89
CA ALA A 194 9.03 17.00 -6.24
C ALA A 194 9.51 17.38 -4.83
N ASP A 195 9.93 18.63 -4.61
CA ASP A 195 10.34 19.11 -3.28
C ASP A 195 9.13 19.28 -2.34
N SER A 196 7.97 19.62 -2.89
CA SER A 196 6.73 19.80 -2.12
C SER A 196 6.26 18.51 -1.44
N TYR A 197 6.59 17.34 -1.99
CA TYR A 197 6.25 16.04 -1.42
C TYR A 197 6.70 15.88 0.04
N TYR A 198 7.94 16.28 0.36
CA TYR A 198 8.51 16.13 1.70
C TYR A 198 7.69 16.89 2.75
N TYR A 199 7.32 18.14 2.43
CA TYR A 199 6.53 18.97 3.33
C TYR A 199 5.12 18.40 3.58
N GLN A 200 4.51 17.79 2.56
CA GLN A 200 3.18 17.19 2.69
C GLN A 200 3.21 15.92 3.53
N ALA A 201 4.24 15.09 3.36
CA ALA A 201 4.44 13.90 4.17
C ALA A 201 4.75 14.27 5.64
N ASP A 202 5.60 15.27 5.89
CA ASP A 202 5.89 15.76 7.24
C ASP A 202 4.65 16.29 7.94
N ALA A 203 3.84 17.11 7.26
CA ALA A 203 2.60 17.61 7.82
C ALA A 203 1.65 16.46 8.25
N ALA A 204 1.51 15.43 7.40
CA ALA A 204 0.72 14.25 7.72
C ALA A 204 1.28 13.45 8.90
N TYR A 205 2.61 13.32 8.97
CA TYR A 205 3.31 12.63 10.05
C TYR A 205 3.10 13.32 11.40
N TYR A 206 3.33 14.63 11.50
CA TYR A 206 3.15 15.36 12.76
C TYR A 206 1.68 15.34 13.22
N GLN A 207 0.73 15.53 12.31
CA GLN A 207 -0.70 15.41 12.65
C GLN A 207 -1.08 14.02 13.16
N ALA A 208 -0.43 12.96 12.64
CA ALA A 208 -0.64 11.61 13.13
C ALA A 208 -0.07 11.42 14.55
N LEU A 209 1.08 12.02 14.87
CA LEU A 209 1.65 11.99 16.22
C LEU A 209 0.77 12.73 17.23
N ASP A 210 0.28 13.91 16.88
CA ASP A 210 -0.65 14.67 17.72
C ASP A 210 -1.92 13.85 18.00
N ALA A 211 -2.48 13.21 16.98
CA ALA A 211 -3.64 12.34 17.14
C ALA A 211 -3.39 11.13 18.06
N ILE A 212 -2.15 10.61 18.14
CA ILE A 212 -1.78 9.55 19.11
C ILE A 212 -1.84 10.10 20.54
N LEU A 213 -1.31 11.30 20.77
CA LEU A 213 -1.29 11.93 22.09
C LEU A 213 -2.72 12.21 22.55
N ASP A 214 -3.52 12.88 21.71
CA ASP A 214 -4.93 13.19 21.99
C ASP A 214 -5.73 11.92 22.32
N PHE A 215 -5.54 10.84 21.55
CA PHE A 215 -6.23 9.58 21.79
C PHE A 215 -5.86 8.96 23.14
N ARG A 216 -4.58 9.02 23.53
CA ARG A 216 -4.10 8.49 24.81
C ARG A 216 -4.62 9.29 25.99
N GLU A 217 -4.65 10.62 25.88
CA GLU A 217 -5.21 11.51 26.90
C GLU A 217 -6.71 11.27 27.08
N ALA A 218 -7.47 11.20 25.99
CA ALA A 218 -8.90 10.88 26.04
C ALA A 218 -9.17 9.49 26.65
N SER A 219 -8.34 8.50 26.32
CA SER A 219 -8.44 7.15 26.88
C SER A 219 -8.13 7.12 28.38
N ALA A 220 -7.10 7.86 28.83
CA ALA A 220 -6.75 7.98 30.24
C ALA A 220 -7.82 8.71 31.07
N ALA A 221 -8.50 9.68 30.46
CA ALA A 221 -9.62 10.40 31.07
C ALA A 221 -10.94 9.59 31.12
N GLY A 222 -10.97 8.37 30.57
CA GLY A 222 -12.21 7.58 30.44
C GLY A 222 -13.21 8.20 29.46
N LEU A 223 -12.76 9.13 28.61
CA LEU A 223 -13.58 9.83 27.61
C LEU A 223 -13.68 9.05 26.29
N THR A 224 -13.38 7.74 26.29
CA THR A 224 -13.49 6.93 25.08
C THR A 224 -14.89 7.07 24.54
N THR A 225 -14.95 7.73 23.38
CA THR A 225 -16.15 8.07 22.63
C THR A 225 -16.78 6.76 22.17
N THR A 226 -17.47 6.11 23.09
CA THR A 226 -18.41 5.07 22.76
C THR A 226 -19.49 5.82 22.04
N ARG A 227 -19.35 5.99 20.72
CA ARG A 227 -20.43 6.45 19.86
C ARG A 227 -21.59 5.52 20.23
N PRO A 228 -22.64 6.02 20.91
CA PRO A 228 -23.71 5.14 21.34
C PRO A 228 -24.20 4.42 20.09
N ALA A 229 -24.31 3.10 20.19
CA ALA A 229 -24.90 2.31 19.12
C ALA A 229 -26.23 2.99 18.74
N PRO A 230 -26.53 3.16 17.43
CA PRO A 230 -27.82 3.72 17.04
C PRO A 230 -28.90 2.90 17.75
N GLU A 231 -29.67 3.55 18.64
CA GLU A 231 -30.74 2.87 19.38
C GLU A 231 -31.63 2.14 18.37
N PRO A 232 -31.73 0.80 18.41
CA PRO A 232 -32.64 0.07 17.55
C PRO A 232 -34.06 0.47 17.93
N GLY A 233 -34.69 1.31 17.12
CA GLY A 233 -36.11 1.65 17.27
C GLY A 233 -36.44 3.12 17.55
N ARG A 234 -35.52 4.08 17.44
CA ARG A 234 -35.93 5.50 17.39
C ARG A 234 -36.59 5.79 16.04
N PRO A 235 -37.90 6.08 15.97
CA PRO A 235 -38.55 6.44 14.72
C PRO A 235 -37.96 7.76 14.20
N LEU A 236 -37.62 7.77 12.91
CA LEU A 236 -37.25 8.98 12.18
C LEU A 236 -38.37 10.01 12.35
N THR A 237 -38.14 11.00 13.20
CA THR A 237 -39.06 12.13 13.31
C THR A 237 -38.90 12.95 12.04
N THR A 238 -39.89 12.86 11.16
CA THR A 238 -40.01 13.68 9.96
C THR A 238 -40.09 15.14 10.39
N GLN A 239 -39.00 15.87 10.20
CA GLN A 239 -38.99 17.31 10.39
C GLN A 239 -39.89 17.93 9.31
N PRO A 240 -40.94 18.70 9.68
CA PRO A 240 -41.86 19.26 8.70
C PRO A 240 -41.14 20.29 7.84
N ALA A 241 -41.38 20.21 6.53
CA ALA A 241 -40.96 21.23 5.57
C ALA A 241 -41.65 22.55 5.93
N GLY A 242 -40.88 23.49 6.48
CA GLY A 242 -41.31 24.89 6.61
C GLY A 242 -41.24 25.55 5.24
N GLY A 243 -42.38 26.13 4.82
CA GLY A 243 -42.54 26.91 3.60
C GLY A 243 -42.16 28.38 3.76
#